data_AF-A0A329MVU4-F1
#
_entry.id   AF-A0A329MVU4-F1
#
_cell.length_a   1.000
_cell.length_b   1.000
_cell.length_c   1.000
_cell.angle_alpha   90.00
_cell.angle_beta   90.00
_cell.angle_gamma   90.00
#
_symmetry.space_group_name_H-M   'P 1'
#
loop_
_entity.id
_entity.type
_entity.pdbx_description
1 polymer ?
#
loop_
_entity_poly.entity_id
_entity_poly.type
_entity_poly.pdbx_seq_one_letter_code
_entity_poly.pdbx_strand_id
1 'polypeptide(L)'
;MHENMIMYIAYFFFMLLGLGLSAWPFFSRRKWRFPVRIFFFLLISGHLLLLFILLLSYREEASRDPQGNLGQALIWIYGLIGHACLAGMAALVRVVAFLLGLKGK
;
A
#
# COMPACT_ATOMS: atom_id res chain seq x y z
N MET A 1 5.72 23.53 -7.84
CA MET A 1 6.15 22.87 -6.57
C MET A 1 4.98 22.38 -5.72
N HIS A 2 3.85 23.10 -5.61
CA HIS A 2 2.72 22.69 -4.75
C HIS A 2 1.93 21.46 -5.22
N GLU A 3 1.77 21.24 -6.54
CA GLU A 3 0.99 20.10 -7.07
C GLU A 3 1.63 18.74 -6.74
N ASN A 4 2.96 18.66 -6.82
CA ASN A 4 3.70 17.45 -6.44
C ASN A 4 3.58 17.17 -4.94
N MET A 5 3.48 18.21 -4.10
CA MET A 5 3.35 18.08 -2.65
C MET A 5 2.04 17.39 -2.25
N ILE A 6 0.94 17.71 -2.95
CA ILE A 6 -0.37 17.08 -2.72
C ILE A 6 -0.31 15.59 -3.05
N MET A 7 0.31 15.22 -4.18
CA MET A 7 0.47 13.81 -4.57
C MET A 7 1.32 13.03 -3.57
N TYR A 8 2.42 13.61 -3.08
CA TYR A 8 3.26 12.95 -2.07
C TYR A 8 2.53 12.76 -0.73
N ILE A 9 1.75 13.75 -0.29
CA ILE A 9 0.95 13.65 0.93
C ILE A 9 -0.12 12.56 0.77
N ALA A 10 -0.84 12.55 -0.34
CA ALA A 10 -1.84 11.52 -0.64
C ALA A 10 -1.20 10.12 -0.67
N TYR A 11 -0.07 9.99 -1.35
CA TYR A 11 0.70 8.75 -1.42
C TYR A 11 1.09 8.25 -0.02
N PHE A 12 1.71 9.10 0.79
CA PHE A 12 2.15 8.75 2.14
C PHE A 12 0.96 8.35 3.02
N PHE A 13 -0.16 9.06 2.89
CA PHE A 13 -1.39 8.75 3.61
C PHE A 13 -1.96 7.37 3.24
N PHE A 14 -2.13 7.06 1.95
CA PHE A 14 -2.65 5.75 1.52
C PHE A 14 -1.71 4.60 1.87
N MET A 15 -0.40 4.81 1.77
CA MET A 15 0.61 3.83 2.18
C MET A 15 0.52 3.55 3.69
N LEU A 16 0.50 4.58 4.53
CA LEU A 16 0.36 4.43 5.99
C LEU A 16 -0.96 3.77 6.37
N LEU A 17 -2.06 4.19 5.74
CA LEU A 17 -3.39 3.62 5.98
C LEU A 17 -3.43 2.14 5.61
N GLY A 18 -2.94 1.79 4.42
CA GLY A 18 -2.94 0.42 3.92
C GLY A 18 -2.03 -0.51 4.73
N LEU A 19 -0.84 -0.04 5.11
CA LEU A 19 0.05 -0.77 6.02
C LEU A 19 -0.56 -0.89 7.42
N GLY A 20 -1.15 0.16 7.96
CA GLY A 20 -1.81 0.15 9.26
C GLY A 20 -2.97 -0.86 9.30
N LEU A 21 -3.84 -0.84 8.28
CA LEU A 21 -4.95 -1.78 8.15
C LEU A 21 -4.47 -3.23 8.00
N SER A 22 -3.41 -3.44 7.23
CA SER A 22 -2.86 -4.78 6.98
C SER A 22 -2.05 -5.32 8.15
N ALA A 23 -1.37 -4.46 8.92
CA ALA A 23 -0.55 -4.84 10.07
C ALA A 23 -1.34 -4.91 11.39
N TRP A 24 -2.47 -4.22 11.49
CA TRP A 24 -3.37 -4.24 12.66
C TRP A 24 -3.67 -5.65 13.21
N PRO A 25 -3.95 -6.68 12.37
CA PRO A 25 -4.20 -8.05 12.82
C PRO A 25 -3.06 -8.69 13.61
N PHE A 26 -1.82 -8.22 13.45
CA PHE A 26 -0.63 -8.76 14.13
C PHE A 26 -0.42 -8.14 15.52
N PHE A 27 -0.89 -6.91 15.74
CA PHE A 27 -0.80 -6.20 17.03
C PHE A 27 -2.09 -6.32 17.86
N SER A 28 -3.20 -6.73 17.25
CA SER A 28 -4.46 -7.00 17.93
C SER A 28 -4.33 -8.23 18.84
N ARG A 29 -4.83 -8.14 20.08
CA ARG A 29 -4.93 -9.28 21.02
C ARG A 29 -5.75 -10.46 20.47
N ARG A 30 -6.60 -10.22 19.47
CA ARG A 30 -7.42 -11.25 18.80
C ARG A 30 -6.60 -12.02 17.78
N LYS A 31 -6.53 -13.35 17.92
CA LYS A 31 -5.86 -14.24 16.97
C LYS A 31 -6.73 -14.45 15.73
N TRP A 32 -6.28 -13.96 14.57
CA TRP A 32 -6.93 -14.26 13.30
C TRP A 32 -6.56 -15.67 12.83
N ARG A 33 -7.48 -16.35 12.14
CA ARG A 33 -7.21 -17.67 11.54
C ARG A 33 -6.03 -17.61 10.56
N PHE A 34 -5.27 -18.70 10.47
CA PHE A 34 -4.09 -18.82 9.61
C PHE A 34 -4.27 -18.29 8.17
N PRO A 35 -5.32 -18.67 7.40
CA PRO A 35 -5.50 -18.16 6.04
C PRO A 35 -5.64 -16.63 5.98
N VAL A 36 -6.34 -16.02 6.93
CA VAL A 36 -6.52 -14.57 7.00
C VAL A 36 -5.18 -13.86 7.25
N ARG A 37 -4.31 -14.44 8.08
CA ARG A 37 -2.96 -13.91 8.32
C ARG A 37 -2.09 -13.95 7.07
N ILE A 38 -2.21 -15.00 6.25
CA ILE A 38 -1.49 -15.09 4.97
C ILE A 38 -1.94 -13.95 4.04
N PHE A 39 -3.25 -13.71 3.91
CA PHE A 39 -3.76 -12.62 3.07
C PHE A 39 -3.22 -11.26 3.53
N PHE A 40 -3.23 -10.98 4.83
CA PHE A 40 -2.66 -9.74 5.35
C PHE A 40 -1.15 -9.63 5.14
N PHE A 41 -0.41 -10.74 5.25
CA PHE A 41 1.02 -10.75 4.95
C PHE A 41 1.30 -10.43 3.47
N LEU A 42 0.54 -11.04 2.55
CA LEU A 42 0.62 -10.76 1.10
C LEU A 42 0.33 -9.28 0.80
N LEU A 43 -0.68 -8.69 1.46
CA LEU A 43 -1.01 -7.27 1.31
C LEU A 43 0.12 -6.38 1.80
N ILE A 44 0.74 -6.68 2.95
CA ILE A 44 1.92 -5.94 3.45
C ILE A 44 3.07 -6.05 2.44
N SER A 45 3.38 -7.26 1.96
CA SER A 45 4.42 -7.48 0.95
C SER A 45 4.13 -6.69 -0.33
N GLY A 46 2.88 -6.60 -0.77
CA GLY A 46 2.47 -5.80 -1.92
C GLY A 46 2.76 -4.30 -1.76
N HIS A 47 2.47 -3.72 -0.58
CA HIS A 47 2.78 -2.32 -0.30
C HIS A 47 4.29 -2.07 -0.32
N LEU A 48 5.07 -2.97 0.30
CA LEU A 48 6.54 -2.86 0.33
C LEU A 48 7.14 -3.00 -1.07
N LEU A 49 6.61 -3.91 -1.90
CA LEU A 49 7.06 -4.09 -3.27
C LEU A 49 6.76 -2.86 -4.13
N LEU A 50 5.55 -2.30 -4.05
CA LEU A 50 5.21 -1.06 -4.77
C LEU A 50 6.09 0.10 -4.34
N LEU A 51 6.32 0.25 -3.03
CA LEU A 51 7.24 1.25 -2.50
C LEU A 51 8.66 1.06 -3.04
N PHE A 52 9.14 -0.19 -3.08
CA PHE A 52 10.46 -0.52 -3.60
C PHE A 52 10.60 -0.18 -5.09
N ILE A 53 9.60 -0.52 -5.92
CA ILE A 53 9.56 -0.18 -7.35
C ILE A 53 9.65 1.34 -7.53
N LEU A 54 8.84 2.10 -6.78
CA LEU A 54 8.85 3.57 -6.85
C LEU A 54 10.18 4.18 -6.44
N LEU A 55 10.83 3.63 -5.40
CA LEU A 55 12.16 4.07 -4.98
C LEU A 55 13.23 3.78 -6.04
N LEU A 56 13.15 2.63 -6.72
CA LEU A 56 14.04 2.31 -7.84
C LEU A 56 13.84 3.28 -9.01
N SER A 57 12.59 3.56 -9.38
CA SER A 57 12.26 4.51 -10.45
C SER A 57 12.77 5.92 -10.11
N TYR A 58 12.65 6.37 -8.86
CA TYR A 58 13.20 7.66 -8.43
C TYR A 58 14.73 7.73 -8.55
N ARG A 59 15.43 6.64 -8.20
CA ARG A 59 16.89 6.58 -8.30
C ARG A 59 17.39 6.59 -9.74
N GLU A 60 16.71 5.89 -10.65
CA GLU A 60 17.08 5.82 -12.07
C GLU A 60 16.83 7.15 -12.80
N GLU A 61 15.87 7.96 -12.33
CA GLU A 61 15.60 9.28 -12.89
C GLU A 61 16.63 10.33 -12.48
N ALA A 62 17.19 10.23 -11.26
CA ALA A 62 18.26 11.13 -10.80
C ALA A 62 19.52 11.08 -11.68
N SER A 63 19.64 10.10 -12.59
CA SER A 63 20.73 9.95 -13.55
C SER A 63 20.37 10.22 -15.02
N ARG A 64 19.13 10.61 -15.34
CA ARG A 64 18.67 10.92 -16.73
C ARG A 64 18.13 12.36 -16.88
N ASP A 65 18.18 12.89 -18.11
CA ASP A 65 17.81 14.27 -18.46
C ASP A 65 16.37 14.66 -18.02
N PRO A 66 16.15 15.91 -17.54
CA PRO A 66 14.92 16.37 -16.87
C PRO A 66 13.69 16.56 -17.78
N GLN A 67 13.76 16.19 -19.07
CA GLN A 67 12.64 16.29 -20.00
C GLN A 67 11.66 15.09 -19.94
N GLY A 68 11.88 14.15 -19.01
CA GLY A 68 11.07 12.92 -18.80
C GLY A 68 9.88 13.03 -17.84
N ASN A 69 9.38 14.22 -17.50
CA ASN A 69 8.40 14.43 -16.42
C ASN A 69 7.07 13.66 -16.53
N LEU A 70 6.64 13.25 -17.74
CA LEU A 70 5.38 12.53 -17.91
C LEU A 70 5.46 11.08 -17.40
N GLY A 71 6.58 10.40 -17.67
CA GLY A 71 6.79 9.00 -17.25
C GLY A 71 6.80 8.88 -15.73
N GLN A 72 7.51 9.79 -15.06
CA GLN A 72 7.55 9.85 -13.61
C GLN A 72 6.18 10.11 -12.99
N ALA A 73 5.45 11.11 -13.50
CA ALA A 73 4.10 11.42 -13.02
C ALA A 73 3.17 10.21 -13.13
N LEU A 74 3.25 9.46 -14.24
CA LEU A 74 2.48 8.23 -14.42
C LEU A 74 2.87 7.16 -13.39
N ILE A 75 4.16 6.89 -13.17
CA ILE A 75 4.62 5.90 -12.17
C ILE A 75 4.08 6.26 -10.77
N TRP A 76 4.13 7.54 -10.37
CA TRP A 76 3.58 7.99 -9.09
C TRP A 76 2.05 7.84 -9.01
N ILE A 77 1.32 8.17 -10.09
CA ILE A 77 -0.14 7.98 -10.15
C ILE A 77 -0.50 6.50 -10.05
N TYR A 78 0.18 5.63 -10.80
CA TYR A 78 -0.03 4.18 -10.72
C TYR A 78 0.36 3.62 -9.35
N GLY A 79 1.43 4.14 -8.75
CA GLY A 79 1.83 3.82 -7.38
C GLY A 79 0.76 4.19 -6.36
N LEU A 80 0.22 5.40 -6.45
CA LEU A 80 -0.87 5.90 -5.60
C LEU A 80 -2.11 5.02 -5.72
N ILE A 81 -2.55 4.74 -6.96
CA ILE A 81 -3.69 3.85 -7.22
C ILE A 81 -3.42 2.45 -6.66
N GLY A 82 -2.21 1.93 -6.84
CA GLY A 82 -1.80 0.62 -6.33
C GLY A 82 -1.94 0.54 -4.80
N HIS A 83 -1.42 1.52 -4.06
CA HIS A 83 -1.55 1.56 -2.60
C HIS A 83 -3.01 1.73 -2.14
N ALA A 84 -3.78 2.59 -2.82
CA ALA A 84 -5.21 2.76 -2.52
C ALA A 84 -5.99 1.45 -2.70
N CYS A 85 -5.73 0.72 -3.79
CA CYS A 85 -6.33 -0.60 -4.04
C CYS A 85 -5.94 -1.62 -2.96
N LEU A 86 -4.65 -1.69 -2.58
CA LEU A 86 -4.19 -2.61 -1.53
C LEU A 86 -4.79 -2.27 -0.16
N ALA A 87 -4.92 -0.98 0.17
CA ALA A 87 -5.60 -0.53 1.38
C ALA A 87 -7.10 -0.92 1.36
N GLY A 88 -7.76 -0.75 0.22
CA GLY A 88 -9.14 -1.19 0.00
C GLY A 88 -9.30 -2.71 0.16
N MET A 89 -8.38 -3.50 -0.42
CA MET A 89 -8.36 -4.96 -0.26
C MET A 89 -8.12 -5.37 1.20
N ALA A 90 -7.25 -4.67 1.95
CA ALA A 90 -7.05 -4.91 3.38
C ALA A 90 -8.35 -4.68 4.18
N ALA A 91 -9.08 -3.60 3.86
CA ALA A 91 -10.38 -3.34 4.45
C ALA A 91 -11.40 -4.43 4.07
N LEU A 92 -11.45 -4.84 2.81
CA LEU A 92 -12.36 -5.88 2.32
C LEU A 92 -12.09 -7.23 2.99
N VAL A 93 -10.83 -7.69 3.02
CA VAL A 93 -10.43 -8.94 3.70
C VAL A 93 -10.88 -8.90 5.17
N ARG A 94 -10.79 -7.75 5.83
CA ARG A 94 -11.25 -7.58 7.21
C ARG A 94 -12.76 -7.67 7.34
N VAL A 95 -13.53 -7.06 6.44
CA VAL A 95 -15.00 -7.15 6.42
C VAL A 95 -15.43 -8.59 6.18
N VAL A 96 -14.87 -9.26 5.17
CA VAL A 96 -15.18 -10.66 4.86
C VAL A 96 -14.80 -11.59 6.01
N ALA A 97 -13.62 -11.43 6.60
CA ALA A 97 -13.19 -12.25 7.73
C ALA A 97 -14.06 -12.02 8.98
N PHE A 98 -14.61 -10.81 9.15
CA PHE A 98 -15.59 -10.52 10.21
C PHE A 98 -16.93 -11.22 9.93
N LEU A 99 -17.47 -11.10 8.71
CA LEU A 99 -18.74 -11.72 8.30
C LEU A 99 -18.71 -13.25 8.39
N LEU A 100 -17.58 -13.87 8.02
CA LEU A 100 -17.38 -15.31 8.08
C LEU A 100 -17.05 -15.83 9.49
N GLY A 101 -17.01 -14.96 10.51
CA GLY A 101 -16.67 -15.36 11.87
C GLY A 101 -15.25 -15.95 11.99
N LEU A 102 -14.32 -15.60 11.09
CA LEU A 102 -12.94 -16.10 11.09
C LEU A 102 -12.04 -15.42 12.13
N LYS A 103 -12.68 -14.81 13.12
CA LYS A 103 -12.11 -14.11 14.25
C LYS A 103 -11.90 -15.15 15.36
N GLY A 104 -10.65 -15.45 15.71
CA GLY A 104 -10.36 -16.37 16.80
C GLY A 104 -10.87 -15.83 18.13
N LYS A 105 -11.26 -16.76 19.02
CA LYS A 105 -11.61 -16.48 20.41
C LYS A 105 -10.48 -15.75 21.12
#